data_AF-A0A0H3NPT5-F1
#
_entry.id   AF-A0A0H3NPT5-F1
#
_cell.length_a   1.000
_cell.length_b   1.000
_cell.length_c   1.000
_cell.angle_alpha   90.00
_cell.angle_beta   90.00
_cell.angle_gamma   90.00
#
_symmetry.space_group_name_H-M   'P 1'
#
loop_
_entity.id
_entity.type
_entity.pdbx_description
1 polymer ?
#
loop_
_entity_poly.entity_id
_entity_poly.type
_entity_poly.pdbx_seq_one_letter_code
_entity_poly.pdbx_strand_id
1 'polypeptide(L)'
;MSAGLVVAGLQGNIALHGQTLIFATPVFVMPHFTISTLLGIGIPFFVVTMASQNAPGIATLKAHGYNLPVSPLISWTALTALVLAPFGGFTVCIAAITAAICMGQDIHPDPKKRYMAAVAAGFFYLIAGVFGGSIGIVFTALPVALIHTIAGLALLGTIAGSLYRALENERQRDAAIITFLITASGVTLLGGGSAFWGLIGGIITHLILNLPAHKKEHDAGKS
;
A
#
# COMPACT_ATOMS: atom_id res chain seq x y z
N MET A 1 -3.88 -7.36 22.88
CA MET A 1 -5.22 -7.04 22.33
C MET A 1 -6.33 -7.61 23.21
N SER A 2 -6.32 -8.91 23.51
CA SER A 2 -7.29 -9.58 24.39
C SER A 2 -7.41 -8.94 25.78
N ALA A 3 -6.30 -8.60 26.44
CA ALA A 3 -6.34 -7.89 27.73
C ALA A 3 -7.01 -6.51 27.67
N GLY A 4 -6.79 -5.74 26.59
CA GLY A 4 -7.40 -4.43 26.40
C GLY A 4 -8.91 -4.50 26.14
N LEU A 5 -9.36 -5.50 25.38
CA LEU A 5 -10.79 -5.79 25.17
C LEU A 5 -11.47 -6.21 26.48
N VAL A 6 -10.80 -7.05 27.29
CA VAL A 6 -11.32 -7.48 28.60
C VAL A 6 -11.47 -6.28 29.54
N VAL A 7 -10.45 -5.43 29.67
CA VAL A 7 -10.52 -4.24 30.53
C VAL A 7 -11.60 -3.26 30.05
N ALA A 8 -11.68 -2.98 28.74
CA ALA A 8 -12.71 -2.11 28.19
C ALA A 8 -14.13 -2.68 28.42
N GLY A 9 -14.30 -3.99 28.31
CA GLY A 9 -15.55 -4.68 28.61
C GLY A 9 -15.92 -4.61 30.10
N LEU A 10 -14.96 -4.85 31.00
CA LEU A 10 -15.16 -4.74 32.45
C LEU A 10 -15.50 -3.30 32.90
N GLN A 11 -15.01 -2.29 32.20
CA GLN A 11 -15.32 -0.88 32.46
C GLN A 11 -16.66 -0.42 31.85
N GLY A 12 -17.38 -1.28 31.13
CA GLY A 12 -18.61 -0.90 30.44
C GLY A 12 -18.40 0.05 29.25
N ASN A 13 -17.15 0.20 28.79
CA ASN A 13 -16.76 1.15 27.74
C ASN A 13 -16.99 0.60 26.32
N ILE A 14 -17.64 -0.57 26.18
CA ILE A 14 -18.00 -1.16 24.90
C ILE A 14 -19.51 -1.04 24.69
N ALA A 15 -19.93 -0.12 23.83
CA ALA A 15 -21.33 0.15 23.55
C ALA A 15 -21.84 -0.76 22.41
N LEU A 16 -22.19 -2.01 22.73
CA LEU A 16 -22.70 -2.98 21.74
C LEU A 16 -24.21 -2.84 21.43
N HIS A 17 -24.94 -2.03 22.21
CA HIS A 17 -26.39 -1.92 22.08
C HIS A 17 -26.79 -0.98 20.93
N GLY A 18 -27.81 -1.39 20.15
CA GLY A 18 -28.40 -0.55 19.09
C GLY A 18 -27.67 -0.56 17.75
N GLN A 19 -26.71 -1.47 17.53
CA GLN A 19 -26.08 -1.60 16.21
C GLN A 19 -27.06 -2.19 15.21
N THR A 20 -27.43 -1.38 14.21
CA THR A 20 -28.21 -1.82 13.07
C THR A 20 -27.27 -2.27 11.95
N LEU A 21 -27.72 -3.25 11.16
CA LEU A 21 -26.97 -3.69 9.99
C LEU A 21 -26.96 -2.55 8.96
N ILE A 22 -25.77 -2.01 8.65
CA ILE A 22 -25.59 -0.96 7.65
C ILE A 22 -24.76 -1.51 6.50
N PHE A 23 -25.33 -1.40 5.31
CA PHE A 23 -24.64 -1.72 4.07
C PHE A 23 -23.88 -0.49 3.55
N ALA A 24 -22.68 -0.71 3.03
CA ALA A 24 -21.95 0.32 2.32
C ALA A 24 -22.63 0.59 0.97
N THR A 25 -23.06 1.84 0.74
CA THR A 25 -23.62 2.28 -0.54
C THR A 25 -22.64 3.23 -1.22
N PRO A 26 -22.46 3.15 -2.55
CA PRO A 26 -21.61 4.09 -3.27
C PRO A 26 -22.19 5.50 -3.18
N VAL A 27 -21.43 6.42 -2.61
CA VAL A 27 -21.79 7.85 -2.54
C VAL A 27 -20.91 8.58 -3.52
N PHE A 28 -21.53 9.32 -4.44
CA PHE A 28 -20.78 10.12 -5.40
C PHE A 28 -20.16 11.34 -4.73
N VAL A 29 -18.85 11.50 -4.89
CA VAL A 29 -18.05 12.63 -4.44
C VAL A 29 -17.45 13.30 -5.68
N MET A 30 -17.77 14.57 -5.88
CA MET A 30 -17.25 15.34 -7.02
C MET A 30 -15.72 15.44 -6.93
N PRO A 31 -14.97 15.02 -7.96
CA PRO A 31 -13.51 15.13 -7.94
C PRO A 31 -13.07 16.58 -8.00
N HIS A 32 -12.17 16.97 -7.10
CA HIS A 32 -11.49 18.26 -7.11
C HIS A 32 -10.01 18.05 -7.46
N PHE A 33 -9.55 18.70 -8.52
CA PHE A 33 -8.17 18.58 -8.99
C PHE A 33 -7.36 19.77 -8.50
N THR A 34 -6.28 19.51 -7.75
CA THR A 34 -5.32 20.54 -7.37
C THR A 34 -3.89 20.01 -7.55
N ILE A 35 -2.98 20.87 -7.99
CA ILE A 35 -1.58 20.50 -8.18
C ILE A 35 -0.95 20.07 -6.85
N SER A 36 -1.29 20.75 -5.75
CA SER A 36 -0.80 20.41 -4.41
C SER A 36 -1.22 19.00 -3.97
N THR A 37 -2.47 18.58 -4.20
CA THR A 37 -2.90 17.19 -3.86
C THR A 37 -2.30 16.15 -4.80
N LEU A 38 -2.15 16.48 -6.09
CA LEU A 38 -1.49 15.62 -7.06
C LEU A 38 -0.03 15.34 -6.67
N LEU A 39 0.74 16.38 -6.35
CA LEU A 39 2.13 16.24 -5.95
C LEU A 39 2.25 15.65 -4.53
N GLY A 40 1.49 16.17 -3.58
CA GLY A 40 1.61 15.83 -2.17
C GLY A 40 1.07 14.44 -1.79
N ILE A 41 0.08 13.93 -2.53
CA ILE A 41 -0.59 12.66 -2.25
C ILE A 41 -0.57 11.75 -3.48
N GLY A 42 -0.97 12.26 -4.65
CA GLY A 42 -1.12 11.46 -5.86
C GLY A 42 0.16 10.76 -6.31
N ILE A 43 1.28 11.49 -6.43
CA ILE A 43 2.58 10.93 -6.83
C ILE A 43 3.08 9.90 -5.80
N PRO A 44 3.18 10.21 -4.48
CA PRO A 44 3.59 9.23 -3.49
C PRO A 44 2.72 7.96 -3.52
N PHE A 45 1.40 8.14 -3.60
CA PHE A 45 0.46 7.02 -3.62
C PHE A 45 0.62 6.14 -4.87
N PHE A 46 0.81 6.76 -6.04
CA PHE A 46 1.11 6.05 -7.28
C PHE A 46 2.42 5.24 -7.17
N VAL A 47 3.49 5.87 -6.69
CA VAL A 47 4.81 5.22 -6.54
C VAL A 47 4.73 4.04 -5.58
N VAL A 48 4.08 4.22 -4.43
CA VAL A 48 3.88 3.14 -3.44
C VAL A 48 3.05 2.00 -4.05
N THR A 49 1.98 2.30 -4.78
CA THR A 49 1.16 1.28 -5.44
C THR A 49 1.96 0.50 -6.48
N MET A 50 2.74 1.19 -7.30
CA MET A 50 3.58 0.55 -8.32
C MET A 50 4.67 -0.31 -7.70
N ALA A 51 5.38 0.20 -6.69
CA ALA A 51 6.50 -0.50 -6.06
C ALA A 51 6.06 -1.67 -5.18
N SER A 52 4.96 -1.52 -4.41
CA SER A 52 4.56 -2.53 -3.43
C SER A 52 3.59 -3.59 -3.96
N GLN A 53 2.77 -3.24 -4.95
CA GLN A 53 1.71 -4.13 -5.46
C GLN A 53 1.94 -4.52 -6.91
N ASN A 54 1.99 -3.55 -7.83
CA ASN A 54 1.99 -3.87 -9.26
C ASN A 54 3.28 -4.57 -9.73
N ALA A 55 4.45 -4.02 -9.40
CA ALA A 55 5.72 -4.62 -9.82
C ALA A 55 5.94 -6.02 -9.21
N PRO A 56 5.78 -6.23 -7.89
CA PRO A 56 5.82 -7.57 -7.31
C PRO A 56 4.74 -8.50 -7.87
N GLY A 57 3.51 -8.01 -8.08
CA GLY A 57 2.42 -8.80 -8.64
C GLY A 57 2.70 -9.31 -10.06
N ILE A 58 3.31 -8.47 -10.91
CA ILE A 58 3.78 -8.87 -12.25
C ILE A 58 4.90 -9.90 -12.15
N ALA A 59 5.86 -9.71 -11.22
CA ALA A 59 6.93 -10.67 -11.00
C ALA A 59 6.38 -12.03 -10.56
N THR A 60 5.38 -12.05 -9.66
CA THR A 60 4.66 -13.25 -9.24
C THR A 60 3.96 -13.93 -10.42
N LEU A 61 3.21 -13.19 -11.24
CA LEU A 61 2.56 -13.74 -12.45
C LEU A 61 3.56 -14.47 -13.34
N LYS A 62 4.71 -13.84 -13.62
CA LYS A 62 5.78 -14.42 -14.44
C LYS A 62 6.40 -15.65 -13.78
N ALA A 63 6.65 -15.62 -12.48
CA ALA A 63 7.20 -16.75 -11.72
C ALA A 63 6.28 -17.98 -11.76
N HIS A 64 4.96 -17.78 -11.85
CA HIS A 64 3.97 -18.84 -12.03
C HIS A 64 3.71 -19.20 -13.51
N GLY A 65 4.49 -18.68 -14.45
CA GLY A 65 4.40 -19.00 -15.89
C GLY A 65 3.36 -18.19 -16.68
N TYR A 66 2.73 -17.18 -16.08
CA TYR A 66 1.78 -16.31 -16.77
C TYR A 66 2.49 -15.11 -17.41
N ASN A 67 2.86 -15.25 -18.68
CA ASN A 67 3.50 -14.20 -19.47
C ASN A 67 2.44 -13.32 -20.15
N LEU A 68 1.91 -12.36 -19.40
CA LEU A 68 0.90 -11.41 -19.88
C LEU A 68 1.52 -10.06 -20.25
N PRO A 69 0.97 -9.34 -21.24
CA PRO A 69 1.42 -7.98 -21.54
C PRO A 69 1.08 -7.06 -20.36
N VAL A 70 2.10 -6.38 -19.83
CA VAL A 70 1.99 -5.54 -18.63
C VAL A 70 1.08 -4.33 -18.85
N SER A 71 1.20 -3.67 -20.01
CA SER A 71 0.46 -2.43 -20.29
C SER A 71 -1.07 -2.62 -20.17
N PRO A 72 -1.69 -3.63 -20.81
CA PRO A 72 -3.12 -3.90 -20.64
C PRO A 72 -3.56 -4.16 -19.18
N LEU A 73 -2.75 -4.90 -18.40
CA LEU A 73 -3.06 -5.17 -16.98
C LEU A 73 -3.10 -3.87 -16.17
N ILE A 74 -2.08 -3.02 -16.33
CA ILE A 74 -1.98 -1.74 -15.61
C ILE A 74 -3.08 -0.79 -16.06
N SER A 75 -3.34 -0.69 -17.37
CA SER A 75 -4.40 0.15 -17.92
C SER A 75 -5.79 -0.24 -17.40
N TRP A 76 -6.08 -1.54 -17.29
CA TRP A 76 -7.36 -1.99 -16.75
C TRP A 76 -7.52 -1.64 -15.26
N THR A 77 -6.48 -1.86 -14.45
CA THR A 77 -6.52 -1.47 -13.03
C THR A 77 -6.65 0.04 -12.86
N ALA A 78 -5.95 0.84 -13.67
CA ALA A 78 -6.01 2.30 -13.61
C ALA A 78 -7.38 2.83 -14.03
N LEU A 79 -7.96 2.31 -15.11
CA LEU A 79 -9.29 2.68 -15.56
C LEU A 79 -10.35 2.31 -14.52
N THR A 80 -10.23 1.13 -13.92
CA THR A 80 -11.15 0.70 -12.84
C THR A 80 -11.04 1.64 -11.65
N ALA A 81 -9.84 1.98 -11.20
CA ALA A 81 -9.64 2.96 -10.12
C ALA A 81 -10.21 4.34 -10.48
N LEU A 82 -10.01 4.80 -11.71
CA LEU A 82 -10.54 6.09 -12.18
C LEU A 82 -12.06 6.15 -12.13
N VAL A 83 -12.74 5.09 -12.59
CA VAL A 83 -14.20 4.98 -12.58
C VAL A 83 -14.74 4.88 -11.15
N LEU A 84 -14.04 4.17 -10.26
CA LEU A 84 -14.45 3.98 -8.87
C LEU A 84 -14.06 5.14 -7.94
N ALA A 85 -13.12 6.00 -8.32
CA ALA A 85 -12.60 7.07 -7.47
C ALA A 85 -13.69 8.02 -6.92
N PRO A 86 -14.67 8.50 -7.72
CA PRO A 86 -15.77 9.32 -7.20
C PRO A 86 -16.65 8.60 -6.18
N PHE A 87 -16.60 7.27 -6.12
CA PHE A 87 -17.38 6.46 -5.17
C PHE A 87 -16.53 5.98 -3.98
N GLY A 88 -15.34 6.56 -3.79
CA GLY A 88 -14.40 6.20 -2.72
C GLY A 88 -13.44 5.05 -3.07
N GLY A 89 -13.55 4.45 -4.26
CA GLY A 89 -12.64 3.41 -4.74
C GLY A 89 -11.40 3.98 -5.43
N PHE A 90 -10.58 4.75 -4.73
CA PHE A 90 -9.43 5.47 -5.29
C PHE A 90 -8.18 4.60 -5.54
N THR A 91 -8.24 3.29 -5.26
CA THR A 91 -7.12 2.37 -5.52
C THR A 91 -7.58 1.01 -6.03
N VAL A 92 -7.01 0.61 -7.17
CA VAL A 92 -7.15 -0.73 -7.74
C VAL A 92 -5.77 -1.11 -8.27
N CYS A 93 -5.28 -2.29 -7.87
CA CYS A 93 -3.94 -2.75 -8.20
C CYS A 93 -3.90 -4.29 -8.25
N ILE A 94 -2.76 -4.82 -8.68
CA ILE A 94 -2.52 -6.27 -8.64
C ILE A 94 -2.22 -6.67 -7.19
N ALA A 95 -3.13 -7.43 -6.57
CA ALA A 95 -2.94 -7.95 -5.21
C ALA A 95 -1.87 -9.06 -5.19
N ALA A 96 -0.60 -8.69 -5.13
CA ALA A 96 0.54 -9.61 -5.36
C ALA A 96 0.51 -10.87 -4.47
N ILE A 97 0.18 -10.71 -3.18
CA ILE A 97 0.13 -11.81 -2.22
C ILE A 97 -1.05 -12.75 -2.55
N THR A 98 -2.25 -12.20 -2.70
CA THR A 98 -3.45 -12.97 -3.04
C THR A 98 -3.30 -13.68 -4.39
N ALA A 99 -2.66 -13.01 -5.36
CA ALA A 99 -2.38 -13.59 -6.67
C ALA A 99 -1.47 -14.81 -6.55
N ALA A 100 -0.39 -14.75 -5.76
CA ALA A 100 0.49 -15.90 -5.54
C ALA A 100 -0.27 -17.11 -4.99
N ILE A 101 -1.15 -16.89 -4.01
CA ILE A 101 -2.01 -17.94 -3.42
C ILE A 101 -2.93 -18.53 -4.48
N CYS A 102 -3.61 -17.69 -5.26
CA CYS A 102 -4.54 -18.13 -6.30
C CYS A 102 -3.87 -18.88 -7.47
N MET A 103 -2.56 -18.75 -7.64
CA MET A 103 -1.79 -19.39 -8.72
C MET A 103 -1.02 -20.65 -8.27
N GLY A 104 -1.15 -21.02 -6.99
CA GLY A 104 -0.52 -22.22 -6.41
C GLY A 104 -0.87 -23.50 -7.18
N GLN A 105 0.04 -24.48 -7.14
CA GLN A 105 -0.15 -25.75 -7.86
C GLN A 105 -1.35 -26.55 -7.31
N ASP A 106 -1.65 -26.38 -6.03
CA ASP A 106 -2.75 -27.06 -5.33
C ASP A 106 -4.15 -26.49 -5.67
N ILE A 107 -4.24 -25.36 -6.37
CA ILE A 107 -5.52 -24.71 -6.70
C ILE A 107 -6.26 -25.47 -7.79
N HIS A 108 -5.56 -25.82 -8.88
CA HIS A 108 -6.11 -26.59 -9.98
C HIS A 108 -4.98 -27.19 -10.84
N PRO A 109 -5.08 -28.45 -11.31
CA PRO A 109 -4.07 -29.08 -12.17
C PRO A 109 -3.81 -28.30 -13.46
N ASP A 110 -4.87 -27.86 -14.15
CA ASP A 110 -4.79 -26.96 -15.31
C ASP A 110 -4.56 -25.49 -14.87
N PRO A 111 -3.40 -24.88 -15.21
CA PRO A 111 -3.11 -23.48 -14.89
C PRO A 111 -4.11 -22.49 -15.48
N LYS A 112 -4.77 -22.82 -16.60
CA LYS A 112 -5.75 -21.93 -17.24
C LYS A 112 -7.04 -21.81 -16.44
N LYS A 113 -7.27 -22.68 -15.46
CA LYS A 113 -8.48 -22.69 -14.62
C LYS A 113 -8.26 -22.11 -13.21
N ARG A 114 -7.02 -21.83 -12.83
CA ARG A 114 -6.67 -21.30 -11.50
C ARG A 114 -7.28 -19.91 -11.21
N TYR A 115 -7.63 -19.15 -12.24
CA TYR A 115 -8.31 -17.85 -12.09
C TYR A 115 -9.64 -17.94 -11.33
N MET A 116 -10.28 -19.12 -11.27
CA MET A 116 -11.48 -19.34 -10.46
C MET A 116 -11.26 -19.03 -8.97
N ALA A 117 -10.06 -19.29 -8.43
CA ALA A 117 -9.72 -18.91 -7.07
C ALA A 117 -9.71 -17.38 -6.88
N ALA A 118 -9.17 -16.64 -7.86
CA ALA A 118 -9.19 -15.18 -7.83
C ALA A 118 -10.61 -14.62 -7.99
N VAL A 119 -11.46 -15.25 -8.81
CA VAL A 119 -12.89 -14.89 -8.94
C VAL A 119 -13.62 -15.10 -7.62
N ALA A 120 -13.43 -16.25 -6.97
CA ALA A 120 -14.02 -16.53 -5.67
C ALA A 120 -13.54 -15.53 -4.60
N ALA A 121 -12.23 -15.25 -4.55
CA ALA A 121 -11.67 -14.25 -3.64
C ALA A 121 -12.29 -12.85 -3.88
N GLY A 122 -12.41 -12.43 -5.14
CA GLY A 122 -13.07 -11.18 -5.52
C GLY A 122 -14.53 -11.12 -5.07
N PHE A 123 -15.29 -12.20 -5.27
CA PHE A 123 -16.67 -12.30 -4.81
C PHE A 123 -16.80 -12.13 -3.29
N PHE A 124 -15.97 -12.84 -2.51
CA PHE A 124 -15.99 -12.70 -1.05
C PHE A 124 -15.50 -11.32 -0.58
N TYR A 125 -14.55 -10.69 -1.29
CA TYR A 125 -14.16 -9.31 -1.00
C TYR A 125 -15.28 -8.31 -1.30
N LEU A 126 -16.08 -8.52 -2.34
CA LEU A 126 -17.26 -7.69 -2.62
C LEU A 126 -18.32 -7.84 -1.54
N ILE A 127 -18.58 -9.07 -1.07
CA ILE A 127 -19.45 -9.31 0.08
C ILE A 127 -18.93 -8.55 1.30
N ALA A 128 -17.65 -8.71 1.65
CA ALA A 128 -17.05 -8.00 2.77
C ALA A 128 -17.16 -6.46 2.62
N GLY A 129 -16.99 -5.94 1.39
CA GLY A 129 -17.18 -4.53 1.06
C GLY A 129 -18.60 -4.04 1.30
N VAL A 130 -19.62 -4.82 0.92
CA VAL A 130 -21.04 -4.51 1.19
C VAL A 130 -21.31 -4.38 2.69
N PHE A 131 -20.66 -5.20 3.52
CA PHE A 131 -20.76 -5.11 4.99
C PHE A 131 -19.81 -4.06 5.61
N GLY A 132 -19.07 -3.29 4.81
CA GLY A 132 -18.10 -2.30 5.29
C GLY A 132 -18.70 -1.25 6.24
N GLY A 133 -19.96 -0.83 6.00
CA GLY A 133 -20.68 0.07 6.89
C GLY A 133 -20.85 -0.52 8.30
N SER A 134 -21.25 -1.79 8.38
CA SER A 134 -21.41 -2.53 9.63
C SER A 134 -20.08 -2.71 10.37
N ILE A 135 -18.99 -2.98 9.64
CA ILE A 135 -17.63 -3.03 10.22
C ILE A 135 -17.29 -1.69 10.86
N GLY A 136 -17.62 -0.56 10.21
CA GLY A 136 -17.42 0.78 10.77
C GLY A 136 -18.12 1.02 12.11
N ILE A 137 -19.36 0.55 12.27
CA ILE A 137 -20.11 0.71 13.54
C ILE A 137 -19.49 -0.14 14.66
N VAL A 138 -18.93 -1.31 14.34
CA VAL A 138 -18.22 -2.11 15.35
C VAL A 138 -17.04 -1.31 15.91
N PHE A 139 -16.34 -0.53 15.07
CA PHE A 139 -15.27 0.35 15.55
C PHE A 139 -15.78 1.52 16.40
N THR A 140 -16.96 2.09 16.11
CA THR A 140 -17.51 3.19 16.94
C THR A 140 -17.93 2.74 18.34
N ALA A 141 -18.15 1.44 18.55
CA ALA A 141 -18.41 0.86 19.87
C ALA A 141 -17.15 0.69 20.73
N LEU A 142 -15.94 0.82 20.16
CA LEU A 142 -14.69 0.68 20.89
C LEU A 142 -14.15 2.04 21.35
N PRO A 143 -13.47 2.12 22.51
CA PRO A 143 -12.76 3.32 22.92
C PRO A 143 -11.70 3.71 21.88
N VAL A 144 -11.57 5.00 21.57
CA VAL A 144 -10.60 5.52 20.59
C VAL A 144 -9.17 5.06 20.88
N ALA A 145 -8.78 5.00 22.16
CA ALA A 145 -7.48 4.48 22.58
C ALA A 145 -7.25 3.01 22.17
N LEU A 146 -8.29 2.18 22.21
CA LEU A 146 -8.22 0.80 21.75
C LEU A 146 -8.10 0.75 20.23
N ILE A 147 -8.85 1.58 19.48
CA ILE A 147 -8.74 1.67 18.01
C ILE A 147 -7.30 2.02 17.61
N HIS A 148 -6.71 3.06 18.20
CA HIS A 148 -5.34 3.47 17.92
C HIS A 148 -4.32 2.39 18.27
N THR A 149 -4.50 1.69 19.41
CA THR A 149 -3.60 0.62 19.83
C THR A 149 -3.68 -0.57 18.87
N ILE A 150 -4.88 -0.96 18.45
CA ILE A 150 -5.11 -2.04 17.49
C ILE A 150 -4.48 -1.68 16.14
N ALA A 151 -4.73 -0.47 15.64
CA ALA A 151 -4.17 0.02 14.38
C ALA A 151 -2.63 0.05 14.44
N GLY A 152 -2.05 0.60 15.50
CA GLY A 152 -0.60 0.67 15.70
C GLY A 152 0.04 -0.71 15.75
N LEU A 153 -0.49 -1.63 16.56
CA LEU A 153 0.01 -3.01 16.68
C LEU A 153 -0.10 -3.78 15.37
N ALA A 154 -1.20 -3.60 14.63
CA ALA A 154 -1.40 -4.23 13.32
C ALA A 154 -0.36 -3.77 12.29
N LEU A 155 0.12 -2.52 12.40
CA LEU A 155 1.13 -1.95 11.51
C LEU A 155 2.58 -2.30 11.91
N LEU A 156 2.85 -2.67 13.17
CA LEU A 156 4.22 -2.94 13.62
C LEU A 156 4.93 -4.02 12.79
N GLY A 157 4.26 -5.14 12.52
CA GLY A 157 4.83 -6.21 11.71
C GLY A 157 5.13 -5.77 10.27
N THR A 158 4.21 -5.01 9.67
CA THR A 158 4.38 -4.44 8.33
C THR A 158 5.54 -3.43 8.28
N ILE A 159 5.64 -2.54 9.28
CA ILE A 159 6.73 -1.57 9.39
C ILE A 159 8.07 -2.30 9.55
N ALA A 160 8.16 -3.25 10.49
CA ALA A 160 9.38 -4.00 10.75
C ALA A 160 9.87 -4.76 9.49
N GLY A 161 8.96 -5.47 8.81
CA GLY A 161 9.27 -6.18 7.58
C GLY A 161 9.66 -5.25 6.42
N SER A 162 9.00 -4.10 6.30
CA SER A 162 9.31 -3.11 5.25
C SER A 162 10.67 -2.46 5.50
N LEU A 163 10.97 -2.09 6.75
CA LEU A 163 12.25 -1.49 7.12
C LEU A 163 13.40 -2.50 6.95
N TYR A 164 13.20 -3.76 7.36
CA TYR A 164 14.17 -4.83 7.14
C TYR A 164 14.56 -4.95 5.65
N ARG A 165 13.57 -5.03 4.75
CA ARG A 165 13.80 -5.11 3.30
C ARG A 165 14.42 -3.84 2.74
N ALA A 166 13.98 -2.67 3.19
CA ALA A 166 14.50 -1.39 2.71
C ALA A 166 15.98 -1.17 3.06
N LEU A 167 16.45 -1.76 4.16
CA LEU A 167 17.83 -1.64 4.64
C LEU A 167 18.72 -2.83 4.24
N GLU A 168 18.18 -3.82 3.51
CA GLU A 168 18.87 -5.05 3.11
C GLU A 168 20.01 -4.77 2.11
N ASN A 169 19.77 -3.89 1.13
CA ASN A 169 20.77 -3.52 0.13
C ASN A 169 21.66 -2.38 0.64
N GLU A 170 22.94 -2.68 0.91
CA GLU A 170 23.92 -1.71 1.42
C GLU A 170 24.02 -0.44 0.58
N ARG A 171 23.94 -0.54 -0.76
CA ARG A 171 24.06 0.62 -1.66
C ARG A 171 22.86 1.58 -1.61
N GLN A 172 21.73 1.13 -1.07
CA GLN A 172 20.48 1.89 -1.02
C GLN A 172 20.08 2.27 0.41
N ARG A 173 20.81 1.77 1.41
CA ARG A 173 20.49 1.91 2.83
C ARG A 173 20.35 3.38 3.26
N ASP A 174 21.30 4.23 2.89
CA ASP A 174 21.27 5.65 3.26
C ASP A 174 20.06 6.36 2.66
N ALA A 175 19.76 6.10 1.38
CA ALA A 175 18.58 6.64 0.72
C ALA A 175 17.28 6.16 1.39
N ALA A 176 17.20 4.89 1.79
CA ALA A 176 16.05 4.35 2.51
C ALA A 176 15.87 5.01 3.89
N ILE A 177 16.95 5.21 4.65
CA ILE A 177 16.92 5.90 5.95
C ILE A 177 16.45 7.34 5.79
N ILE A 178 17.00 8.09 4.83
CA ILE A 178 16.60 9.47 4.57
C ILE A 178 15.12 9.55 4.17
N THR A 179 14.66 8.65 3.29
CA THR A 179 13.24 8.54 2.92
C THR A 179 12.36 8.35 4.14
N PHE A 180 12.73 7.40 5.01
CA PHE A 180 11.99 7.08 6.23
C PHE A 180 11.94 8.26 7.20
N LEU A 181 13.09 8.87 7.51
CA LEU A 181 13.19 9.97 8.47
C LEU A 181 12.38 11.20 8.02
N ILE A 182 12.47 11.58 6.74
CA ILE A 182 11.69 12.71 6.22
C ILE A 182 10.20 12.37 6.25
N THR A 183 9.80 11.17 5.85
CA THR A 183 8.38 10.76 5.88
C THR A 183 7.83 10.76 7.30
N ALA A 184 8.59 10.23 8.26
CA ALA A 184 8.23 10.15 9.67
C ALA A 184 8.22 11.51 10.38
N SER A 185 8.94 12.50 9.87
CA SER A 185 9.02 13.84 10.48
C SER A 185 7.69 14.61 10.47
N GLY A 186 6.75 14.24 9.58
CA GLY A 186 5.49 14.96 9.38
C GLY A 186 5.66 16.34 8.72
N VAL A 187 6.86 16.66 8.21
CA VAL A 187 7.14 17.96 7.59
C VAL A 187 6.23 18.22 6.38
N THR A 188 5.72 19.45 6.29
CA THR A 188 4.97 19.94 5.12
C THR A 188 5.68 21.17 4.59
N LEU A 189 6.16 21.10 3.34
CA LEU A 189 6.90 22.19 2.69
C LEU A 189 6.29 22.45 1.32
N LEU A 190 6.15 23.72 0.95
CA LEU A 190 5.67 24.16 -0.38
C LEU A 190 4.35 23.49 -0.81
N GLY A 191 3.45 23.20 0.14
CA GLY A 191 2.17 22.53 -0.12
C GLY A 191 2.26 21.03 -0.41
N GLY A 192 3.43 20.41 -0.26
CA GLY A 192 3.64 18.96 -0.33
C GLY A 192 3.83 18.36 1.07
N GLY A 193 3.18 17.23 1.32
CA GLY A 193 3.28 16.49 2.59
C GLY A 193 4.59 15.69 2.73
N SER A 194 4.82 15.14 3.92
CA SER A 194 6.07 14.46 4.27
C SER A 194 6.38 13.24 3.40
N ALA A 195 5.35 12.51 2.93
CA ALA A 195 5.54 11.37 2.04
C ALA A 195 6.13 11.76 0.68
N PHE A 196 5.73 12.91 0.12
CA PHE A 196 6.31 13.46 -1.10
C PHE A 196 7.77 13.85 -0.89
N TRP A 197 8.04 14.63 0.17
CA TRP A 197 9.41 15.06 0.46
C TRP A 197 10.32 13.90 0.86
N GLY A 198 9.78 12.86 1.49
CA GLY A 198 10.51 11.63 1.79
C GLY A 198 10.94 10.92 0.53
N LEU A 199 10.03 10.77 -0.45
CA LEU A 199 10.37 10.20 -1.75
C LEU A 199 11.44 11.03 -2.47
N ILE A 200 11.30 12.36 -2.51
CA ILE A 200 12.27 13.25 -3.15
C ILE A 200 13.64 13.16 -2.47
N GLY A 201 13.69 13.26 -1.14
CA GLY A 201 14.92 13.15 -0.37
C GLY A 201 15.61 11.81 -0.59
N GLY A 202 14.86 10.71 -0.57
CA GLY A 202 15.34 9.38 -0.91
C GLY A 202 15.96 9.27 -2.29
N ILE A 203 15.26 9.77 -3.32
CA ILE A 203 15.75 9.77 -4.70
C ILE A 203 17.03 10.59 -4.83
N ILE A 204 17.06 11.80 -4.25
CA ILE A 204 18.24 12.67 -4.28
C ILE A 204 19.43 11.98 -3.62
N THR A 205 19.25 11.42 -2.42
CA THR A 205 20.31 10.67 -1.73
C THR A 205 20.78 9.47 -2.55
N HIS A 206 19.86 8.71 -3.13
CA HIS A 206 20.19 7.56 -3.98
C HIS A 206 21.01 7.98 -5.20
N LEU A 207 20.65 9.09 -5.85
CA LEU A 207 21.36 9.60 -7.03
C LEU A 207 22.76 10.09 -6.64
N ILE A 208 22.89 10.90 -5.60
CA ILE A 208 24.18 11.44 -5.16
C ILE A 208 25.17 10.33 -4.83
N LEU A 209 24.73 9.29 -4.13
CA LEU A 209 25.59 8.18 -3.69
C LEU A 209 25.92 7.17 -4.81
N ASN A 210 25.12 7.12 -5.88
CA ASN A 210 25.34 6.22 -7.02
C ASN A 210 25.83 6.93 -8.28
N LEU A 211 26.17 8.23 -8.21
CA LEU A 211 26.84 8.91 -9.31
C LEU A 211 28.22 8.26 -9.54
N PRO A 212 28.54 7.77 -10.75
CA PRO A 212 29.86 7.25 -11.03
C PRO A 212 30.86 8.39 -10.85
N ALA A 213 31.79 8.23 -9.90
CA ALA A 213 32.87 9.18 -9.71
C ALA A 213 33.61 9.32 -11.05
N HIS A 214 33.64 10.53 -11.59
CA HIS A 214 34.46 10.84 -12.75
C HIS A 214 35.91 10.52 -12.36
N LYS A 215 36.44 9.41 -12.89
CA LYS A 215 37.80 8.97 -12.69
C LYS A 215 38.70 10.11 -13.19
N LYS A 216 39.24 10.94 -12.30
CA LYS A 216 40.31 11.88 -12.65
C LYS A 216 41.51 11.02 -13.02
N GLU A 217 41.75 10.87 -14.32
CA GLU A 217 43.05 10.47 -14.84
C GLU A 217 44.07 11.47 -14.32
N HIS A 218 44.88 11.02 -13.38
CA HIS A 218 46.16 11.63 -13.05
C HIS A 218 47.25 10.65 -13.49
N ASP A 219 47.26 10.34 -14.78
CA ASP A 219 48.51 10.05 -15.50
C ASP A 219 49.23 11.39 -15.68
N ALA A 220 49.76 11.92 -14.58
CA ALA A 220 50.90 12.82 -14.65
C ALA A 220 52.09 11.93 -15.01
N GLY A 221 52.31 11.84 -16.32
CA GLY A 221 53.38 11.09 -16.94
C GLY A 221 54.70 11.30 -16.22
N LYS A 222 55.31 10.17 -15.83
CA LYS A 222 56.75 10.04 -15.78
C LYS A 222 57.25 10.31 -17.21
N SER A 223 57.85 11.48 -17.41
CA SER A 223 58.86 11.69 -18.45
C SER A 223 60.21 11.86 -17.78
#